data_AF-A0A7D7A3I2-F1
#
_entry.id   AF-A0A7D7A3I2-F1
#
_cell.length_a   1.000
_cell.length_b   1.000
_cell.length_c   1.000
_cell.angle_alpha   90.00
_cell.angle_beta   90.00
_cell.angle_gamma   90.00
#
_symmetry.space_group_name_H-M   'P 1'
#
loop_
_entity.id
_entity.type
_entity.pdbx_description
1 polymer ?
#
loop_
_entity_poly.entity_id
_entity_poly.type
_entity_poly.pdbx_seq_one_letter_code
_entity_poly.pdbx_strand_id
1 'polypeptide(L)' 'MMKNARQNVECSIDDLQKVKQHLDQALQSVEKQENKARIQQTCDAVQSALTKAQDTISNYVES' A
#
# COMPACT_ATOMS: atom_id res chain seq x y z
N MET A 1 -6.41 2.54 -22.87
CA MET A 1 -5.26 3.47 -23.00
C MET A 1 -4.11 2.94 -22.16
N MET A 2 -2.89 3.00 -22.66
CA MET A 2 -1.69 2.63 -21.90
C MET A 2 -1.37 3.79 -20.95
N LYS A 3 -1.25 3.51 -19.65
CA LYS A 3 -0.88 4.51 -18.63
C LYS A 3 0.58 4.91 -18.83
N ASN A 4 0.90 6.19 -18.68
CA ASN A 4 2.28 6.63 -18.63
C ASN A 4 2.95 6.18 -17.31
N ALA A 5 4.27 6.35 -17.18
CA ALA A 5 5.01 5.86 -16.02
C ALA A 5 4.51 6.46 -14.70
N ARG A 6 4.25 7.78 -14.64
CA ARG A 6 3.67 8.44 -13.48
C ARG A 6 2.29 7.88 -13.12
N GLN A 7 1.40 7.74 -14.10
CA GLN A 7 0.06 7.17 -13.91
C GLN A 7 0.10 5.73 -13.39
N ASN A 8 1.10 4.93 -13.78
CA ASN A 8 1.27 3.58 -13.20
C ASN A 8 1.69 3.64 -11.73
N VAL A 9 2.53 4.61 -11.33
CA VAL A 9 2.88 4.84 -9.92
C VAL A 9 1.66 5.31 -9.12
N GLU A 10 0.88 6.26 -9.64
CA GLU A 10 -0.38 6.71 -9.01
C GLU A 10 -1.35 5.54 -8.82
N CYS A 11 -1.50 4.67 -9.82
CA CYS A 11 -2.35 3.49 -9.68
C CYS A 11 -1.81 2.48 -8.66
N SER A 12 -0.50 2.36 -8.54
CA SER A 12 0.12 1.52 -7.50
C SER A 12 -0.16 2.07 -6.10
N ILE A 13 -0.19 3.40 -5.93
CA ILE A 13 -0.59 4.05 -4.67
C ILE A 13 -2.04 3.70 -4.33
N ASP A 14 -2.97 3.81 -5.29
CA ASP A 14 -4.38 3.48 -5.09
C ASP A 14 -4.56 2.01 -4.67
N ASP A 15 -3.85 1.09 -5.32
CA ASP A 15 -3.95 -0.33 -5.02
C ASP A 15 -3.33 -0.67 -3.66
N LEU A 16 -2.22 -0.05 -3.28
CA LEU A 16 -1.63 -0.18 -1.94
C LEU A 16 -2.59 0.32 -0.84
N GLN A 17 -3.31 1.42 -1.08
CA GLN A 17 -4.33 1.91 -0.15
C GLN A 17 -5.49 0.91 0.03
N LYS A 18 -5.98 0.30 -1.05
CA LYS A 18 -7.01 -0.76 -0.98
C LYS A 18 -6.52 -1.97 -0.21
N VAL A 19 -5.28 -2.42 -0.48
CA VAL A 19 -4.66 -3.52 0.27
C VAL A 19 -4.60 -3.19 1.75
N LYS A 20 -4.19 -1.97 2.11
CA LYS A 20 -4.15 -1.53 3.51
C LYS A 20 -5.53 -1.60 4.16
N GLN A 21 -6.57 -1.13 3.48
CA GLN A 21 -7.96 -1.22 3.98
C GLN A 21 -8.39 -2.67 4.25
N HIS A 22 -8.07 -3.60 3.35
CA HIS A 22 -8.37 -5.02 3.56
C HIS A 22 -7.59 -5.61 4.75
N LEU A 23 -6.33 -5.22 4.93
CA LEU A 23 -5.52 -5.65 6.08
C LEU A 23 -6.05 -5.09 7.41
N ASP A 24 -6.48 -3.82 7.43
CA ASP A 24 -7.09 -3.20 8.60
C ASP A 24 -8.39 -3.92 9.00
N GLN A 25 -9.22 -4.31 8.03
CA GLN A 25 -10.42 -5.14 8.27
C GLN A 25 -10.06 -6.55 8.78
N ALA A 26 -9.00 -7.15 8.24
CA ALA A 26 -8.51 -8.45 8.72
C ALA A 26 -8.01 -8.37 10.18
N LEU A 27 -7.32 -7.28 10.56
CA LEU A 27 -6.87 -7.05 11.94
C LEU A 27 -8.03 -6.94 12.94
N GLN A 28 -9.19 -6.45 12.49
CA GLN A 28 -10.37 -6.32 13.34
C GLN A 28 -11.13 -7.64 13.54
N SER A 29 -11.03 -8.57 12.59
CA SER A 29 -11.77 -9.83 12.60
C SER A 29 -10.94 -11.05 13.02
N VAL A 30 -9.61 -10.94 13.03
CA VAL A 30 -8.71 -12.04 13.40
C VAL A 30 -8.74 -12.35 14.89
N GLU A 31 -9.04 -13.60 15.24
CA GLU A 31 -9.13 -14.04 16.65
C GLU A 31 -7.77 -14.50 17.21
N LYS A 32 -6.94 -15.13 16.37
CA LYS A 32 -5.65 -15.69 16.80
C LYS A 32 -4.58 -14.60 16.85
N GLN A 33 -3.97 -14.39 18.03
CA GLN A 33 -2.93 -13.38 18.24
C GLN A 33 -1.73 -13.53 17.31
N GLU A 34 -1.31 -14.75 17.00
CA GLU A 34 -0.21 -15.01 16.05
C GLU A 34 -0.55 -14.51 14.63
N ASN A 35 -1.78 -14.73 14.17
CA ASN A 35 -2.24 -14.24 12.89
C ASN A 35 -2.38 -12.71 12.91
N LYS A 36 -2.84 -12.14 14.03
CA LYS A 36 -2.87 -10.68 14.22
C LYS A 36 -1.48 -10.06 14.05
N ALA A 37 -0.45 -10.66 14.66
CA ALA A 37 0.93 -10.20 14.52
C ALA A 37 1.42 -10.27 13.06
N ARG A 38 1.13 -11.37 12.34
CA ARG A 38 1.47 -11.51 10.91
C ARG A 38 0.77 -10.49 10.02
N ILE A 39 -0.52 -10.25 10.27
CA ILE A 39 -1.30 -9.25 9.51
C ILE A 39 -0.76 -7.84 9.81
N GLN A 40 -0.42 -7.55 11.07
CA GLN A 40 0.18 -6.25 11.44
C GLN A 40 1.51 -6.03 10.71
N GLN A 41 2.39 -7.02 10.68
CA GLN A 41 3.65 -6.95 9.93
C GLN A 41 3.42 -6.67 8.44
N THR A 42 2.38 -7.26 7.86
CA THR A 42 2.00 -7.01 6.47
C THR A 42 1.48 -5.58 6.29
N CYS A 43 0.67 -5.08 7.23
CA CYS A 43 0.16 -3.70 7.22
C CYS A 43 1.31 -2.69 7.27
N ASP A 44 2.31 -2.92 8.13
CA ASP A 44 3.48 -2.05 8.26
C ASP A 44 4.33 -2.03 6.98
N ALA A 45 4.48 -3.19 6.31
CA ALA A 45 5.17 -3.31 5.03
C ALA A 45 4.43 -2.56 3.90
N VAL A 46 3.11 -2.68 3.84
CA VAL A 46 2.27 -1.96 2.86
C VAL A 46 2.32 -0.46 3.11
N GLN A 47 2.27 -0.01 4.36
CA GLN A 47 2.42 1.41 4.70
C GLN A 47 3.78 1.95 4.27
N SER A 48 4.86 1.19 4.49
CA SER A 48 6.20 1.57 4.04
C SER A 48 6.31 1.66 2.52
N ALA A 49 5.69 0.72 1.79
CA ALA A 49 5.64 0.75 0.33
C ALA A 49 4.83 1.94 -0.19
N LEU A 50 3.69 2.25 0.45
CA LEU A 50 2.83 3.38 0.12
C LEU A 50 3.60 4.70 0.24
N THR A 51 4.33 4.90 1.35
CA THR A 51 5.16 6.09 1.54
C THR A 51 6.20 6.22 0.43
N LYS A 52 6.94 5.14 0.09
CA LYS A 52 7.93 5.19 -1.00
C LYS A 52 7.32 5.50 -2.36
N ALA A 53 6.12 4.98 -2.64
CA ALA A 53 5.42 5.29 -3.89
C ALA A 53 4.96 6.75 -3.94
N GLN A 54 4.47 7.30 -2.82
CA GLN A 54 4.12 8.72 -2.69
C GLN A 54 5.34 9.63 -2.82
N ASP A 55 6.48 9.24 -2.24
CA ASP A 55 7.77 9.95 -2.42
C ASP A 55 8.19 9.94 -3.89
N THR A 56 7.96 8.84 -4.60
CA THR A 56 8.25 8.74 -6.03
C THR A 56 7.45 9.75 -6.83
N ILE A 57 6.15 9.91 -6.56
CA ILE A 57 5.32 10.94 -7.21
C ILE A 57 5.77 12.35 -6.84
N SER A 58 6.07 12.58 -5.56
CA SER A 58 6.47 13.91 -5.06
C SER A 58 7.78 14.40 -5.67
N ASN A 59 8.69 13.47 -5.98
CA ASN A 59 9.99 13.75 -6.61
C ASN A 59 10.01 13.43 -8.12
N TYR A 60 8.84 13.13 -8.72
CA TYR A 60 8.77 12.71 -10.12
C TYR A 60 9.09 13.89 -11.04
N VAL A 61 10.15 13.77 -11.84
CA VAL A 61 10.52 14.78 -12.85
C VAL A 61 10.02 14.30 -14.21
N GLU A 62 9.07 15.03 -14.80
CA GLU A 62 8.67 14.81 -16.20
C GLU A 62 9.72 15.47 -17.12
N SER A 63 10.16 14.73 -18.14
CA SER A 63 11.10 15.21 -19.18
C SER A 63 10.43 16.14 -20.17
#